data_AF-A0A6I7D380-F1
#
_entry.id   AF-A0A6I7D380-F1
#
_cell.length_a   1.000
_cell.length_b   1.000
_cell.length_c   1.000
_cell.angle_alpha   90.00
_cell.angle_beta   90.00
_cell.angle_gamma   90.00
#
_symmetry.space_group_name_H-M   'P 1'
#
loop_
_entity.id
_entity.type
_entity.pdbx_description
1 polymer ?
#
loop_
_entity_poly.entity_id
_entity_poly.type
_entity_poly.pdbx_seq_one_letter_code
_entity_poly.pdbx_strand_id
1 'polypeptide(L)'
;MIADHIPEKEKIVMFEFMYAYARLEYCLKLKIKDQTRQTEGKNARADWGKFISDNKKIITYKDIPAGKELFDLKPKKQVFGNAGWVDINDTKNELNNIVTALKAVRNNLFHGGKELEHGFDYSPRNMKLISTSLNVIHQIIKFLKWEEDFLPIH
;
A
#
# COMPACT_ATOMS: atom_id res chain seq x y z
N MET A 1 2.80 17.08 22.05
CA MET A 1 3.28 16.71 20.71
C MET A 1 2.22 17.09 19.67
N ILE A 2 2.61 17.33 18.41
CA ILE A 2 1.68 17.80 17.36
C ILE A 2 0.56 16.78 17.06
N ALA A 3 0.80 15.49 17.29
CA ALA A 3 -0.12 14.39 17.00
C ALA A 3 -0.93 13.89 18.23
N ASP A 4 -0.99 14.65 19.34
CA ASP A 4 -1.68 14.20 20.57
C ASP A 4 -3.20 14.05 20.41
N HIS A 5 -3.77 14.69 19.38
CA HIS A 5 -5.19 14.61 19.04
C HIS A 5 -5.61 13.25 18.45
N ILE A 6 -4.66 12.38 18.06
CA ILE A 6 -4.94 11.04 17.53
C ILE A 6 -4.96 10.06 18.71
N PRO A 7 -6.04 9.28 18.90
CA PRO A 7 -6.06 8.29 19.97
C PRO A 7 -5.02 7.19 19.74
N GLU A 8 -4.52 6.62 20.85
CA GLU A 8 -3.35 5.73 20.84
C GLU A 8 -3.55 4.47 19.99
N LYS A 9 -4.76 3.89 20.05
CA LYS A 9 -5.10 2.70 19.27
C LYS A 9 -4.96 2.96 17.76
N GLU A 10 -5.44 4.10 17.28
CA GLU A 10 -5.37 4.50 15.89
C GLU A 10 -3.92 4.77 15.47
N LYS A 11 -3.13 5.42 16.34
CA LYS A 11 -1.69 5.63 16.11
C LYS A 11 -0.96 4.31 15.89
N ILE A 12 -1.23 3.29 16.71
CA ILE A 12 -0.60 1.97 16.59
C ILE A 12 -0.90 1.35 15.22
N VAL A 13 -2.17 1.29 14.83
CA VAL A 13 -2.56 0.68 13.54
C VAL A 13 -1.96 1.43 12.35
N MET A 14 -1.94 2.77 12.41
CA MET A 14 -1.32 3.60 11.36
C MET A 14 0.19 3.39 11.29
N PHE A 15 0.85 3.29 12.44
CA PHE A 15 2.28 3.00 12.52
C PHE A 15 2.59 1.62 11.95
N GLU A 16 1.87 0.58 12.37
CA GLU A 16 2.05 -0.79 11.87
C GLU A 16 1.89 -0.85 10.35
N PHE A 17 0.85 -0.22 9.80
CA PHE A 17 0.66 -0.13 8.35
C PHE A 17 1.81 0.61 7.66
N MET A 18 2.21 1.78 8.16
CA MET A 18 3.28 2.56 7.53
C MET A 18 4.64 1.85 7.60
N TYR A 19 4.92 1.21 8.74
CA TYR A 19 6.09 0.35 8.91
C TYR A 19 6.06 -0.80 7.90
N ALA A 20 4.97 -1.57 7.84
CA ALA A 20 4.83 -2.69 6.93
C ALA A 20 4.92 -2.26 5.46
N TYR A 21 4.34 -1.12 5.09
CA TYR A 21 4.42 -0.57 3.73
C TYR A 21 5.88 -0.24 3.37
N ALA A 22 6.61 0.42 4.27
CA ALA A 22 8.01 0.74 4.07
C ALA A 22 8.89 -0.52 3.97
N ARG A 23 8.60 -1.55 4.77
CA ARG A 23 9.28 -2.85 4.69
C ARG A 23 8.98 -3.59 3.39
N LEU A 24 7.75 -3.56 2.89
CA LEU A 24 7.44 -4.08 1.56
C LEU A 24 8.22 -3.34 0.46
N GLU A 25 8.29 -2.01 0.51
CA GLU A 25 9.13 -1.24 -0.45
C GLU A 25 10.61 -1.60 -0.35
N TYR A 26 11.11 -1.93 0.83
CA TYR A 26 12.46 -2.47 1.00
C TYR A 26 12.62 -3.84 0.34
N CYS A 27 11.72 -4.80 0.60
CA CYS A 27 11.75 -6.12 -0.05
C CYS A 27 11.71 -6.00 -1.57
N LEU A 28 10.89 -5.08 -2.10
CA LEU A 28 10.84 -4.79 -3.54
C LEU A 28 12.20 -4.31 -4.07
N LYS A 29 12.89 -3.41 -3.36
CA LYS A 29 14.24 -2.95 -3.76
C LYS A 29 15.26 -4.09 -3.80
N LEU A 30 15.19 -5.01 -2.83
CA LEU A 30 16.11 -6.15 -2.75
C LEU A 30 15.85 -7.21 -3.83
N LYS A 31 14.59 -7.60 -4.00
CA LYS A 31 14.19 -8.77 -4.80
C LYS A 31 13.86 -8.44 -6.23
N ILE A 32 13.29 -7.26 -6.49
CA ILE A 32 12.88 -6.83 -7.83
C ILE A 32 13.99 -5.95 -8.41
N LYS A 33 14.87 -6.58 -9.18
CA LYS A 33 15.99 -5.92 -9.84
C LYS A 33 15.64 -5.59 -11.28
N ASP A 34 15.71 -4.31 -11.60
CA ASP A 34 15.82 -3.82 -12.97
C ASP A 34 17.19 -3.18 -13.13
N GLN A 35 18.08 -3.84 -13.87
CA GLN A 35 19.45 -3.35 -14.11
C GLN A 35 19.48 -1.97 -14.77
N THR A 36 18.42 -1.57 -15.48
CA THR A 36 18.31 -0.25 -16.10
C THR A 36 17.96 0.86 -15.09
N ARG A 37 17.46 0.50 -13.91
CA ARG A 37 17.04 1.42 -12.83
C ARG A 37 17.92 1.33 -11.58
N GLN A 38 18.79 0.33 -11.51
CA GLN A 38 19.74 0.11 -10.42
C GLN A 38 21.16 0.35 -10.94
N THR A 39 21.47 1.62 -11.25
CA THR A 39 22.85 2.04 -11.54
C THR A 39 23.60 2.19 -10.22
N GLU A 40 24.81 1.64 -10.16
CA GLU A 40 25.70 1.81 -9.00
C GLU A 40 25.87 3.30 -8.64
N GLY A 41 25.83 3.62 -7.35
CA GLY A 41 25.89 5.00 -6.85
C GLY A 41 24.61 5.83 -7.04
N LYS A 42 23.51 5.25 -7.54
CA LYS A 42 22.18 5.92 -7.61
C LYS A 42 21.22 5.39 -6.54
N ASN A 43 20.21 6.19 -6.23
CA ASN A 43 19.20 5.85 -5.22
C ASN A 43 18.39 4.61 -5.60
N ALA A 44 18.37 3.60 -4.72
CA ALA A 44 17.50 2.44 -4.88
C ALA A 44 16.02 2.80 -4.68
N ARG A 45 15.17 2.45 -5.64
CA ARG A 45 13.72 2.71 -5.62
C ARG A 45 12.94 1.40 -5.74
N ALA A 46 11.79 1.32 -5.06
CA ALA A 46 10.89 0.18 -5.19
C ALA A 46 10.24 0.20 -6.59
N ASP A 47 10.34 -0.91 -7.32
CA ASP A 47 9.76 -1.03 -8.65
C ASP A 47 8.44 -1.78 -8.64
N TRP A 48 7.37 -1.06 -8.29
CA TRP A 48 6.01 -1.58 -8.30
C TRP A 48 5.55 -2.05 -9.68
N GLY A 49 6.03 -1.43 -10.77
CA GLY A 49 5.66 -1.80 -12.13
C GLY A 49 6.24 -3.16 -12.52
N LYS A 50 7.53 -3.35 -12.23
CA LYS A 50 8.21 -4.63 -12.43
C LYS A 50 7.64 -5.72 -11.53
N PHE A 51 7.33 -5.39 -10.27
CA PHE A 51 6.61 -6.30 -9.37
C PHE A 51 5.30 -6.80 -9.98
N ILE A 52 4.47 -5.89 -10.50
CA ILE A 52 3.22 -6.27 -11.17
C ILE A 52 3.50 -7.09 -12.42
N SER A 53 4.45 -6.69 -13.28
CA SER A 53 4.71 -7.41 -14.53
C SER A 53 5.17 -8.85 -14.29
N ASP A 54 5.99 -9.05 -13.27
CA ASP A 54 6.58 -10.35 -12.94
C ASP A 54 5.58 -11.28 -12.27
N ASN A 55 4.64 -10.74 -11.49
CA ASN A 55 3.79 -11.53 -10.61
C ASN A 55 2.30 -11.55 -11.02
N LYS A 56 1.85 -10.75 -11.99
CA LYS A 56 0.42 -10.65 -12.40
C LYS A 56 -0.24 -11.96 -12.84
N LYS A 57 0.55 -12.97 -13.19
CA LYS A 57 0.05 -14.30 -13.60
C LYS A 57 -0.12 -15.27 -12.43
N ILE A 58 0.56 -15.01 -11.30
CA ILE A 58 0.63 -15.92 -10.16
C ILE A 58 -0.02 -15.37 -8.91
N ILE A 59 -0.15 -14.04 -8.77
CA ILE A 59 -0.87 -13.41 -7.66
C ILE A 59 -2.26 -13.02 -8.13
N THR A 60 -3.27 -13.61 -7.50
CA THR A 60 -4.69 -13.34 -7.74
C THR A 60 -5.40 -12.93 -6.44
N TYR A 61 -6.67 -12.56 -6.53
CA TYR A 61 -7.55 -12.33 -5.38
C TYR A 61 -7.76 -13.58 -4.52
N LYS A 62 -7.56 -14.77 -5.08
CA LYS A 62 -7.60 -16.01 -4.30
C LYS A 62 -6.42 -16.11 -3.34
N ASP A 63 -5.24 -15.67 -3.80
CA ASP A 63 -4.00 -15.72 -3.03
C ASP A 63 -3.93 -14.58 -2.02
N ILE A 64 -4.46 -13.41 -2.40
CA ILE A 64 -4.48 -12.18 -1.59
C ILE A 64 -5.94 -11.73 -1.38
N PRO A 65 -6.74 -12.46 -0.57
CA PRO A 65 -8.14 -12.12 -0.34
C PRO A 65 -8.34 -10.75 0.32
N ALA A 66 -7.40 -10.29 1.15
CA ALA A 66 -7.44 -8.92 1.67
C ALA A 66 -7.27 -7.89 0.55
N GLY A 67 -6.64 -8.28 -0.56
CA GLY A 67 -6.46 -7.43 -1.73
C GLY A 67 -7.78 -7.23 -2.49
N LYS A 68 -8.61 -8.28 -2.54
CA LYS A 68 -9.97 -8.16 -3.04
C LYS A 68 -10.80 -7.25 -2.14
N GLU A 69 -10.77 -7.52 -0.84
CA GLU A 69 -11.48 -6.71 0.15
C GLU A 69 -11.08 -5.23 0.05
N LEU A 70 -9.78 -4.94 -0.05
CA LEU A 70 -9.28 -3.58 -0.18
C LEU A 70 -9.80 -2.88 -1.45
N PHE A 71 -9.81 -3.60 -2.57
CA PHE A 71 -10.32 -3.06 -3.83
C PHE A 71 -11.84 -2.79 -3.75
N ASP A 72 -12.59 -3.70 -3.12
CA ASP A 72 -14.04 -3.58 -2.94
C ASP A 72 -14.42 -2.44 -1.97
N LEU A 73 -13.52 -2.01 -1.07
CA LEU A 73 -13.68 -0.81 -0.23
C LEU A 73 -13.57 0.52 -1.02
N LYS A 74 -13.22 0.45 -2.31
CA LYS A 74 -13.14 1.56 -3.26
C LYS A 74 -12.35 2.77 -2.71
N PRO A 75 -11.06 2.61 -2.38
CA PRO A 75 -10.24 3.77 -2.05
C PRO A 75 -10.11 4.65 -3.30
N LYS A 76 -10.27 5.97 -3.13
CA LYS A 76 -10.06 6.94 -4.21
C LYS A 76 -8.59 7.28 -4.33
N LYS A 77 -8.12 7.52 -5.55
CA LYS A 77 -6.77 8.05 -5.79
C LYS A 77 -6.83 9.56 -5.97
N GLN A 78 -5.90 10.28 -5.35
CA GLN A 78 -5.71 11.70 -5.61
C GLN A 78 -5.02 11.86 -6.97
N VAL A 79 -5.53 12.77 -7.79
CA VAL A 79 -4.91 13.15 -9.06
C VAL A 79 -4.53 14.63 -9.02
N PHE A 80 -3.43 14.98 -9.67
CA PHE A 80 -2.95 16.35 -9.73
C PHE A 80 -3.93 17.24 -10.52
N GLY A 81 -4.04 18.51 -10.10
CA GLY A 81 -4.90 19.50 -10.74
C GLY A 81 -6.34 19.50 -10.20
N ASN A 82 -7.27 20.04 -10.99
CA ASN A 82 -8.66 20.25 -10.56
C ASN A 82 -9.51 18.97 -10.52
N ALA A 83 -8.95 17.83 -10.92
CA ALA A 83 -9.67 16.55 -10.96
C ALA A 83 -9.85 15.90 -9.58
N GLY A 84 -9.14 16.38 -8.55
CA GLY A 84 -9.38 16.00 -7.16
C GLY A 84 -9.18 14.51 -6.89
N TRP A 85 -10.27 13.85 -6.48
CA TRP A 85 -10.30 12.45 -6.06
C TRP A 85 -11.08 11.63 -7.07
N VAL A 86 -10.46 10.59 -7.63
CA VAL A 86 -11.09 9.75 -8.65
C VAL A 86 -11.09 8.28 -8.23
N ASP A 87 -12.06 7.54 -8.76
CA ASP A 87 -12.15 6.11 -8.54
C ASP A 87 -11.00 5.34 -9.20
N ILE A 88 -10.70 4.17 -8.65
CA ILE A 88 -9.76 3.23 -9.24
C ILE A 88 -10.55 2.32 -10.19
N ASN A 89 -10.22 2.40 -11.49
CA ASN A 89 -10.81 1.53 -12.49
C ASN A 89 -10.24 0.11 -12.39
N ASP A 90 -11.11 -0.88 -12.55
CA ASP A 90 -10.70 -2.28 -12.70
C ASP A 90 -9.92 -2.46 -14.02
N THR A 91 -8.68 -2.90 -13.89
CA THR A 91 -7.77 -3.11 -15.02
C THR A 91 -7.78 -4.54 -15.57
N LYS A 92 -8.63 -5.43 -15.04
CA LYS A 92 -8.64 -6.88 -15.29
C LYS A 92 -7.36 -7.61 -14.88
N ASN A 93 -6.42 -6.89 -14.27
CA ASN A 93 -5.24 -7.43 -13.62
C ASN A 93 -5.41 -7.22 -12.12
N GLU A 94 -5.72 -8.32 -11.42
CA GLU A 94 -6.05 -8.30 -10.00
C GLU A 94 -4.90 -7.77 -9.16
N LEU A 95 -3.66 -8.19 -9.41
CA LEU A 95 -2.48 -7.65 -8.73
C LEU A 95 -2.32 -6.15 -8.94
N ASN A 96 -2.55 -5.65 -10.16
CA ASN A 96 -2.49 -4.22 -10.43
C ASN A 96 -3.58 -3.45 -9.67
N ASN A 97 -4.79 -3.99 -9.61
CA ASN A 97 -5.89 -3.41 -8.83
C ASN A 97 -5.54 -3.35 -7.34
N ILE A 98 -4.99 -4.44 -6.77
CA ILE A 98 -4.53 -4.53 -5.38
C ILE A 98 -3.46 -3.46 -5.10
N VAL A 99 -2.41 -3.41 -5.93
CA VAL A 99 -1.30 -2.45 -5.74
C VAL A 99 -1.79 -1.01 -5.88
N THR A 100 -2.70 -0.73 -6.83
CA THR A 100 -3.24 0.62 -7.01
C THR A 100 -4.07 1.05 -5.80
N ALA A 101 -4.90 0.15 -5.25
CA ALA A 101 -5.68 0.41 -4.04
C ALA A 101 -4.79 0.61 -2.80
N LEU A 102 -3.77 -0.22 -2.62
CA LEU A 102 -2.80 -0.11 -1.54
C LEU A 102 -2.05 1.24 -1.57
N LYS A 103 -1.58 1.65 -2.76
CA LYS A 103 -0.92 2.95 -2.95
C LYS A 103 -1.86 4.12 -2.71
N ALA A 104 -3.13 3.99 -3.09
CA ALA A 104 -4.14 5.00 -2.80
C ALA A 104 -4.30 5.17 -1.28
N VAL A 105 -4.50 4.09 -0.52
CA VAL A 105 -4.61 4.19 0.95
C VAL A 105 -3.35 4.80 1.57
N ARG A 106 -2.16 4.36 1.16
CA ARG A 106 -0.90 4.92 1.67
C ARG A 106 -0.79 6.42 1.43
N ASN A 107 -1.17 6.90 0.25
CA ASN A 107 -1.14 8.32 -0.04
C ASN A 107 -2.20 9.04 0.80
N ASN A 108 -3.42 8.51 0.87
CA ASN A 108 -4.54 9.16 1.52
C ASN A 108 -4.38 9.28 3.04
N LEU A 109 -3.63 8.35 3.66
CA LEU A 109 -3.52 8.20 5.11
C LEU A 109 -3.20 9.51 5.85
N PHE A 110 -2.39 10.38 5.26
CA PHE A 110 -2.01 11.67 5.87
C PHE A 110 -2.38 12.88 5.03
N HIS A 111 -3.14 12.68 3.95
CA HIS A 111 -3.68 13.79 3.16
C HIS A 111 -5.03 14.20 3.76
N GLY A 112 -5.08 15.38 4.38
CA GLY A 112 -6.30 15.99 4.94
C GLY A 112 -7.30 16.49 3.88
N GLY A 113 -7.51 15.71 2.82
CA GLY A 113 -8.37 16.05 1.69
C GLY A 113 -9.87 15.95 2.01
N LYS A 114 -10.65 16.80 1.33
CA LYS A 114 -12.08 17.11 1.48
C LYS A 114 -13.12 15.96 1.48
N GLU A 115 -12.72 14.69 1.47
CA GLU A 115 -13.66 13.55 1.60
C GLU A 115 -13.62 12.85 2.96
N LEU A 116 -12.78 13.33 3.85
CA LEU A 116 -13.12 13.23 5.25
C LEU A 116 -13.89 14.52 5.51
N GLU A 117 -15.19 14.41 5.81
CA GLU A 117 -16.04 15.57 6.10
C GLU A 117 -15.41 16.53 7.14
N HIS A 118 -14.37 16.09 7.86
CA HIS A 118 -13.64 16.83 8.88
C HIS A 118 -12.09 16.81 8.81
N GLY A 119 -11.46 16.54 7.65
CA GLY A 119 -9.98 16.39 7.59
C GLY A 119 -9.51 15.04 8.14
N PHE A 120 -8.23 14.85 8.47
CA PHE A 120 -7.71 13.56 8.97
C PHE A 120 -8.65 12.96 10.05
N ASP A 121 -9.28 11.83 9.72
CA ASP A 121 -10.41 11.27 10.44
C ASP A 121 -10.16 9.76 10.56
N TYR A 122 -10.12 9.28 11.80
CA TYR A 122 -10.02 7.88 12.14
C TYR A 122 -11.39 7.18 12.13
N SER A 123 -12.29 7.61 11.23
CA SER A 123 -13.58 6.98 11.03
C SER A 123 -13.44 5.47 10.85
N PRO A 124 -14.48 4.70 11.22
CA PRO A 124 -14.47 3.24 11.05
C PRO A 124 -14.08 2.80 9.64
N ARG A 125 -14.48 3.56 8.61
CA ARG A 125 -14.12 3.28 7.21
C ARG A 125 -12.62 3.45 6.96
N ASN A 126 -12.01 4.54 7.42
CA ASN A 126 -10.59 4.79 7.23
C ASN A 126 -9.74 3.76 7.98
N MET A 127 -10.10 3.46 9.22
CA MET A 127 -9.41 2.42 9.99
C MET A 127 -9.56 1.05 9.33
N LYS A 128 -10.72 0.76 8.71
CA LYS A 128 -10.91 -0.45 7.91
C LYS A 128 -9.97 -0.48 6.70
N LEU A 129 -9.88 0.60 5.92
CA LEU A 129 -8.94 0.71 4.79
C LEU A 129 -7.48 0.47 5.21
N ILE A 130 -7.05 1.05 6.34
CA ILE A 130 -5.68 0.90 6.87
C ILE A 130 -5.44 -0.55 7.30
N SER A 131 -6.33 -1.12 8.11
CA SER A 131 -6.21 -2.50 8.59
C SER A 131 -6.22 -3.53 7.45
N THR A 132 -7.08 -3.34 6.45
CA THR A 132 -7.14 -4.24 5.29
C THR A 132 -5.87 -4.08 4.43
N SER A 133 -5.34 -2.86 4.30
CA SER A 133 -4.06 -2.61 3.61
C SER A 133 -2.86 -3.26 4.32
N LEU A 134 -2.82 -3.27 5.65
CA LEU A 134 -1.83 -4.02 6.43
C LEU A 134 -1.92 -5.52 6.14
N ASN A 135 -3.13 -6.08 6.13
CA ASN A 135 -3.36 -7.49 5.81
C ASN A 135 -2.93 -7.84 4.37
N VAL A 136 -3.15 -6.94 3.39
CA VAL A 136 -2.64 -7.09 2.02
C VAL A 136 -1.13 -7.26 2.02
N ILE A 137 -0.40 -6.41 2.75
CA ILE A 137 1.05 -6.47 2.82
C ILE A 137 1.49 -7.81 3.41
N HIS A 138 0.92 -8.24 4.54
CA HIS A 138 1.25 -9.52 5.15
C HIS A 138 0.98 -10.71 4.22
N GLN A 139 -0.13 -10.70 3.49
CA GLN A 139 -0.45 -11.76 2.52
C GLN A 139 0.53 -11.78 1.35
N ILE A 140 0.92 -10.62 0.82
CA ILE A 140 1.93 -10.52 -0.26
C ILE A 140 3.27 -11.09 0.22
N ILE A 141 3.73 -10.66 1.41
CA ILE A 141 5.01 -11.12 1.99
C ILE A 141 5.00 -12.64 2.18
N LYS A 142 3.91 -13.19 2.75
CA LYS A 142 3.76 -14.63 2.97
C LYS A 142 3.69 -15.41 1.66
N PHE A 143 2.94 -14.91 0.67
CA PHE A 143 2.80 -15.58 -0.63
C PHE A 143 4.14 -15.68 -1.35
N LEU A 144 4.93 -14.61 -1.31
CA LEU A 144 6.24 -14.53 -1.97
C LEU A 144 7.37 -15.15 -1.16
N LYS A 145 7.10 -15.57 0.08
CA LYS A 145 8.08 -16.11 1.04
C LYS A 145 9.20 -15.10 1.35
N TRP A 146 8.83 -13.85 1.62
CA TRP A 146 9.74 -12.75 1.90
C TRP A 146 9.81 -12.38 3.38
N GLU A 147 9.35 -13.24 4.29
CA GLU A 147 9.28 -12.96 5.73
C GLU A 147 10.65 -12.61 6.31
N GLU A 148 11.71 -13.33 5.93
CA GLU A 148 13.07 -13.06 6.42
C GLU A 148 13.57 -11.68 5.98
N ASP A 149 13.35 -11.29 4.72
CA ASP A 149 13.74 -9.97 4.22
C ASP A 149 12.83 -8.85 4.76
N PHE A 150 11.60 -9.19 5.14
CA PHE A 150 10.63 -8.26 5.72
C PHE A 150 10.95 -7.95 7.18
N LEU A 151 11.45 -8.92 7.94
CA LEU A 151 11.94 -8.68 9.30
C LEU A 151 13.29 -7.95 9.26
N PRO A 152 13.55 -7.00 10.16
CA PRO A 152 14.83 -6.30 10.23
C PRO A 152 15.88 -7.15 10.96
N ILE A 153 16.03 -8.43 10.58
CA ILE A 153 16.98 -9.36 11.18
C ILE A 153 18.16 -9.50 10.21
N HIS A 154 19.05 -8.53 10.24
CA HIS A 154 20.37 -8.59 9.58
C HIS A 154 21.42 -8.06 10.55
#